data_AF-A0A965GSF2-F1
#
_entry.id   AF-A0A965GSF2-F1
#
_cell.length_a   1.000
_cell.length_b   1.000
_cell.length_c   1.000
_cell.angle_alpha   90.00
_cell.angle_beta   90.00
_cell.angle_gamma   90.00
#
_symmetry.space_group_name_H-M   'P 1'
#
loop_
_entity.id
_entity.type
_entity.pdbx_description
1 polymer ?
#
loop_
_entity_poly.entity_id
_entity_poly.type
_entity_poly.pdbx_seq_one_letter_code
_entity_poly.pdbx_strand_id
1 'polypeptide(L)'
;MKTKKKRKSNKPRVVRTRNAGTMTESAFWSFIRSALRQKSRWWKPILQCKLEARRAYKGPNKRQKYEYQCKSCERWFQEKKINVDHIIPAGSLNCAADLPGFVERLFCEKDNLQVLCSDCHDEKTKLEKNGKV
;
A
#
# COMPACT_ATOMS: atom_id res chain seq x y z
N MET A 1 -30.02 -39.34 -1.32
CA MET A 1 -29.67 -38.30 -2.31
C MET A 1 -29.95 -36.92 -1.70
N LYS A 2 -28.93 -36.15 -1.26
CA LYS A 2 -29.15 -34.86 -0.59
C LYS A 2 -29.52 -33.79 -1.63
N THR A 3 -30.73 -33.25 -1.56
CA THR A 3 -31.21 -32.17 -2.43
C THR A 3 -30.42 -30.88 -2.15
N LYS A 4 -29.69 -30.38 -3.17
CA LYS A 4 -28.96 -29.10 -3.06
C LYS A 4 -29.98 -27.95 -2.93
N LYS A 5 -29.94 -27.26 -1.80
CA LYS A 5 -30.79 -26.07 -1.52
C LYS A 5 -30.49 -24.98 -2.56
N LYS A 6 -31.53 -24.51 -3.27
CA LYS A 6 -31.42 -23.48 -4.32
C LYS A 6 -30.96 -22.16 -3.68
N ARG A 7 -29.78 -21.64 -4.07
CA ARG A 7 -29.24 -20.37 -3.55
C ARG A 7 -30.15 -19.22 -3.96
N LYS A 8 -30.62 -18.40 -3.00
CA LYS A 8 -31.31 -17.14 -3.29
C LYS A 8 -30.37 -16.21 -4.06
N SER A 9 -30.88 -15.60 -5.14
CA SER A 9 -30.12 -14.59 -5.89
C SER A 9 -30.01 -13.33 -5.03
N ASN A 10 -28.78 -12.96 -4.70
CA ASN A 10 -28.52 -11.76 -3.93
C ASN A 10 -28.57 -10.56 -4.89
N LYS A 11 -29.63 -9.75 -4.82
CA LYS A 11 -29.72 -8.52 -5.61
C LYS A 11 -28.65 -7.54 -5.09
N PRO A 12 -27.80 -6.98 -5.96
CA PRO A 12 -26.75 -6.07 -5.51
C PRO A 12 -27.39 -4.79 -4.94
N ARG A 13 -26.91 -4.34 -3.77
CA ARG A 13 -27.38 -3.11 -3.09
C ARG A 13 -27.02 -1.83 -3.85
N VAL A 14 -25.95 -1.87 -4.65
CA VAL A 14 -25.42 -0.74 -5.41
C VAL A 14 -25.37 -1.12 -6.89
N VAL A 15 -25.74 -0.17 -7.75
CA VAL A 15 -25.73 -0.36 -9.20
C VAL A 15 -24.31 -0.63 -9.69
N ARG A 16 -24.19 -1.61 -10.59
CA ARG A 16 -22.91 -1.97 -11.21
C ARG A 16 -22.89 -1.45 -12.64
N THR A 17 -22.11 -0.41 -12.87
CA THR A 17 -22.03 0.31 -14.15
C THR A 17 -20.74 0.01 -14.91
N ARG A 18 -19.79 -0.72 -14.32
CA ARG A 18 -18.44 -0.97 -14.88
C ARG A 18 -18.15 -2.45 -15.05
N ASN A 19 -17.16 -2.77 -15.89
CA ASN A 19 -16.63 -4.11 -16.12
C ASN A 19 -17.73 -5.15 -16.43
N ALA A 20 -18.44 -4.97 -17.55
CA ALA A 20 -19.58 -5.82 -17.93
C ALA A 20 -20.65 -5.96 -16.83
N GLY A 21 -20.93 -4.88 -16.08
CA GLY A 21 -21.92 -4.88 -15.00
C GLY A 21 -21.52 -5.68 -13.76
N THR A 22 -20.25 -6.02 -13.61
CA THR A 22 -19.75 -6.79 -12.45
C THR A 22 -19.24 -5.89 -11.31
N MET A 23 -18.91 -4.63 -11.60
CA MET A 23 -18.30 -3.70 -10.65
C MET A 23 -19.12 -2.43 -10.46
N THR A 24 -19.17 -1.94 -9.22
CA THR A 24 -19.61 -0.58 -8.89
C THR A 24 -18.52 0.42 -9.29
N GLU A 25 -18.85 1.70 -9.36
CA GLU A 25 -17.88 2.76 -9.64
C GLU A 25 -16.76 2.83 -8.59
N SER A 26 -17.10 2.71 -7.30
CA SER A 26 -16.12 2.66 -6.22
C SER A 26 -15.17 1.45 -6.32
N ALA A 27 -15.68 0.30 -6.74
CA ALA A 27 -14.87 -0.90 -6.96
C ALA A 27 -13.90 -0.68 -8.14
N PHE A 28 -14.34 -0.01 -9.20
CA PHE A 28 -13.51 0.32 -10.36
C PHE A 28 -12.34 1.23 -9.97
N TRP A 29 -12.58 2.30 -9.23
CA TRP A 29 -11.51 3.19 -8.79
C TRP A 29 -10.57 2.54 -7.76
N SER A 30 -11.10 1.68 -6.89
CA SER A 30 -10.28 0.86 -5.99
C SER A 30 -9.37 -0.10 -6.76
N PHE A 31 -9.88 -0.68 -7.85
CA PHE A 31 -9.10 -1.55 -8.74
C PHE A 31 -7.94 -0.80 -9.40
N ILE A 32 -8.20 0.38 -9.97
CA ILE A 32 -7.14 1.23 -10.56
C ILE A 32 -6.11 1.62 -9.51
N ARG A 33 -6.55 2.08 -8.34
CA ARG A 33 -5.66 2.47 -7.24
C ARG A 33 -4.74 1.32 -6.82
N SER A 34 -5.28 0.10 -6.73
CA SER A 34 -4.50 -1.10 -6.42
C SER A 34 -3.46 -1.40 -7.51
N ALA A 35 -3.84 -1.31 -8.79
CA ALA A 35 -2.93 -1.53 -9.91
C ALA A 35 -1.77 -0.53 -9.92
N LEU A 36 -2.05 0.75 -9.72
CA LEU A 36 -1.04 1.80 -9.64
C LEU A 36 -0.07 1.58 -8.47
N ARG A 37 -0.58 1.27 -7.27
CA ARG A 37 0.25 0.96 -6.10
C ARG A 37 1.09 -0.30 -6.27
N GLN A 38 0.61 -1.30 -7.03
CA GLN A 38 1.43 -2.46 -7.36
C GLN A 38 2.60 -2.09 -8.28
N LYS A 39 2.38 -1.16 -9.23
CA LYS A 39 3.44 -0.68 -10.12
C LYS A 39 4.44 0.23 -9.41
N SER A 40 3.99 1.07 -8.47
CA SER A 40 4.91 1.95 -7.73
C SER A 40 5.97 1.18 -6.95
N ARG A 41 5.76 -0.08 -6.57
CA ARG A 41 6.77 -0.94 -5.93
C ARG A 41 8.07 -1.10 -6.73
N TRP A 42 8.00 -0.93 -8.05
CA TRP A 42 9.16 -1.02 -8.96
C TRP A 42 9.80 0.34 -9.23
N TRP A 43 9.28 1.41 -8.63
CA TRP A 43 9.80 2.75 -8.75
C TRP A 43 11.19 2.85 -8.14
N LYS A 44 12.16 3.40 -8.88
CA LYS A 44 13.58 3.40 -8.50
C LYS A 44 13.83 4.14 -7.17
N PRO A 45 13.21 5.30 -6.89
CA PRO A 45 13.30 5.96 -5.60
C PRO A 45 12.88 5.11 -4.40
N ILE A 46 11.89 4.22 -4.53
CA ILE A 46 11.51 3.29 -3.45
C ILE A 46 12.66 2.32 -3.14
N LEU A 47 13.31 1.80 -4.18
CA LEU A 47 14.46 0.92 -4.01
C LEU A 47 15.64 1.68 -3.38
N GLN A 48 15.91 2.92 -3.81
CA GLN A 48 16.97 3.76 -3.25
C GLN A 48 16.74 4.05 -1.76
N CYS A 49 15.54 4.51 -1.39
CA CYS A 49 15.15 4.76 0.01
C CYS A 49 15.40 3.52 0.88
N LYS A 50 15.02 2.34 0.38
CA LYS A 50 15.24 1.06 1.07
C LYS A 50 16.73 0.69 1.18
N LEU A 51 17.53 0.93 0.15
CA LEU A 51 18.96 0.62 0.15
C LEU A 51 19.76 1.51 1.11
N GLU A 52 19.37 2.77 1.25
CA GLU A 52 20.00 3.71 2.20
C GLU A 52 19.71 3.36 3.66
N ALA A 53 18.51 2.88 3.94
CA ALA A 53 18.15 2.41 5.27
C ALA A 53 18.77 1.03 5.62
N ARG A 54 19.57 0.42 4.74
CA ARG A 54 20.03 -0.97 4.85
C ARG A 54 21.43 -1.07 5.45
N ARG A 55 21.64 -2.07 6.32
CA ARG A 55 22.97 -2.53 6.75
C ARG A 55 23.11 -4.05 6.66
N ALA A 56 24.34 -4.54 6.67
CA ALA A 56 24.62 -5.98 6.79
C ALA A 56 24.17 -6.48 8.16
N TYR A 57 23.39 -7.56 8.18
CA TYR A 57 22.92 -8.17 9.42
C TYR A 57 24.06 -8.92 10.11
N LYS A 58 24.18 -8.73 11.43
CA LYS A 58 25.10 -9.47 12.29
C LYS A 58 24.29 -10.18 13.37
N GLY A 59 24.10 -11.48 13.24
CA GLY A 59 23.39 -12.27 14.23
C GLY A 59 23.29 -13.75 13.88
N PRO A 60 22.59 -14.55 14.70
CA PRO A 60 22.58 -16.00 14.59
C PRO A 60 21.86 -16.51 13.33
N ASN A 61 20.94 -15.72 12.77
CA ASN A 61 20.21 -16.11 11.57
C ASN A 61 21.05 -15.92 10.30
N LYS A 62 21.80 -16.96 9.92
CA LYS A 62 22.65 -16.97 8.72
C LYS A 62 21.89 -16.74 7.39
N ARG A 63 20.56 -16.89 7.36
CA ARG A 63 19.75 -16.62 6.16
C ARG A 63 19.48 -15.13 5.94
N GLN A 64 19.57 -14.33 6.98
CA GLN A 64 19.36 -12.89 6.92
C GLN A 64 20.67 -12.21 6.51
N LYS A 65 20.72 -11.63 5.32
CA LYS A 65 21.90 -10.88 4.85
C LYS A 65 21.90 -9.43 5.30
N TYR A 66 20.70 -8.84 5.39
CA TYR A 66 20.53 -7.41 5.64
C TYR A 66 19.42 -7.15 6.64
N GLU A 67 19.51 -5.99 7.27
CA GLU A 67 18.44 -5.39 8.08
C GLU A 67 18.31 -3.91 7.74
N TYR A 68 17.15 -3.35 8.08
CA TYR A 68 16.74 -2.03 7.65
C TYR A 68 16.29 -1.19 8.84
N GLN A 69 16.69 0.07 8.87
CA GLN A 69 16.37 0.98 9.95
C GLN A 69 14.99 1.63 9.73
N CYS A 70 14.14 1.58 10.73
CA CYS A 70 12.89 2.35 10.75
C CYS A 70 13.19 3.83 11.01
N LYS A 71 12.63 4.74 10.23
CA LYS A 71 12.80 6.19 10.40
C LYS A 71 12.10 6.74 11.65
N SER A 72 11.04 6.09 12.11
CA SER A 72 10.23 6.54 13.25
C SER A 72 10.77 6.08 14.60
N CYS A 73 11.04 4.78 14.76
CA CYS A 73 11.53 4.22 16.04
C CYS A 73 13.01 3.87 16.04
N GLU A 74 13.74 4.13 14.95
CA GLU A 74 15.20 3.98 14.80
C GLU A 74 15.77 2.57 15.00
N ARG A 75 14.90 1.58 15.24
CA ARG A 75 15.24 0.16 15.39
C ARG A 75 15.47 -0.51 14.04
N TRP A 76 16.20 -1.62 14.08
CA TRP A 76 16.56 -2.42 12.91
C TRP A 76 15.64 -3.63 12.75
N PHE A 77 15.19 -3.86 11.52
CA PHE A 77 14.20 -4.89 11.21
C PHE A 77 14.59 -5.70 9.98
N GLN A 78 14.07 -6.92 9.93
CA GLN A 78 14.10 -7.75 8.72
C GLN A 78 13.28 -7.13 7.60
N GLU A 79 13.65 -7.45 6.36
CA GLU A 79 12.95 -6.98 5.15
C GLU A 79 11.43 -7.21 5.17
N LYS A 80 10.99 -8.33 5.76
CA LYS A 80 9.57 -8.69 5.84
C LYS A 80 8.77 -7.83 6.83
N LYS A 81 9.46 -7.12 7.72
CA LYS A 81 8.87 -6.29 8.78
C LYS A 81 9.00 -4.79 8.50
N ILE A 82 9.39 -4.42 7.28
CA ILE A 82 9.51 -3.02 6.86
C ILE A 82 8.68 -2.73 5.61
N ASN A 83 8.21 -1.50 5.53
CA ASN A 83 7.44 -0.95 4.44
C ASN A 83 8.08 0.39 4.05
N VAL A 84 8.16 0.66 2.74
CA VAL A 84 8.49 1.99 2.25
C VAL A 84 7.18 2.75 2.12
N ASP A 85 7.09 3.86 2.84
CA ASP A 85 5.89 4.64 3.02
C ASP A 85 6.09 6.07 2.50
N HIS A 86 5.02 6.69 2.02
CA HIS A 86 5.02 8.06 1.54
C HIS A 86 4.89 9.01 2.72
N ILE A 87 5.80 9.97 2.89
CA ILE A 87 5.74 10.96 3.98
C ILE A 87 4.44 11.76 3.85
N ILE A 88 4.25 12.41 2.70
CA ILE A 88 2.99 12.99 2.27
C ILE A 88 2.20 11.91 1.53
N PRO A 89 1.01 11.51 2.02
CA PRO A 89 0.26 10.42 1.42
C PRO A 89 -0.18 10.75 -0.01
N ALA A 90 -0.24 9.73 -0.87
CA ALA A 90 -0.72 9.88 -2.25
C ALA A 90 -2.19 10.36 -2.34
N GLY A 91 -2.96 10.23 -1.27
CA GLY A 91 -4.36 10.64 -1.17
C GLY A 91 -5.33 9.60 -1.72
N SER A 92 -6.56 10.04 -1.99
CA SER A 92 -7.63 9.22 -2.56
C SER A 92 -7.67 9.29 -4.09
N LEU A 93 -8.16 8.21 -4.70
CA LEU A 93 -8.46 8.14 -6.13
C LEU A 93 -9.89 7.61 -6.26
N ASN A 94 -10.87 8.50 -6.29
CA ASN A 94 -12.30 8.17 -6.29
C ASN A 94 -12.99 8.55 -7.60
N CYS A 95 -12.37 9.41 -8.40
CA CYS A 95 -12.86 9.81 -9.72
C CYS A 95 -11.70 10.08 -10.69
N ALA A 96 -12.02 10.36 -11.96
CA ALA A 96 -11.02 10.62 -13.00
C ALA A 96 -10.22 11.90 -12.74
N ALA A 97 -10.85 12.92 -12.15
CA ALA A 97 -10.18 14.19 -11.83
C ALA A 97 -9.08 14.03 -10.78
N ASP A 98 -9.16 13.01 -9.91
CA ASP A 98 -8.13 12.73 -8.91
C ASP A 98 -6.87 12.09 -9.52
N LEU A 99 -6.98 11.52 -10.73
CA LEU A 99 -5.95 10.65 -11.30
C LEU A 99 -4.60 11.37 -11.51
N PRO A 100 -4.53 12.57 -12.12
CA PRO A 100 -3.24 13.25 -12.35
C PRO A 100 -2.49 13.50 -11.04
N GLY A 101 -3.15 14.15 -10.06
CA GLY A 101 -2.53 14.45 -8.77
C GLY A 101 -2.19 13.20 -7.95
N PHE A 102 -2.98 12.13 -8.05
CA PHE A 102 -2.67 10.86 -7.40
C PHE A 102 -1.40 10.22 -7.98
N VAL A 103 -1.23 10.25 -9.31
CA VAL A 103 -0.04 9.70 -9.98
C VAL A 103 1.21 10.50 -9.60
N GLU A 104 1.16 11.83 -9.64
CA GLU A 104 2.28 12.70 -9.26
C GLU A 104 2.75 12.44 -7.82
N ARG A 105 1.81 12.29 -6.87
CA ARG A 105 2.16 12.00 -5.48
C ARG A 105 2.61 10.55 -5.26
N LEU A 106 2.04 9.59 -5.99
CA LEU A 106 2.38 8.18 -5.85
C LEU A 106 3.79 7.87 -6.37
N PHE A 107 4.17 8.47 -7.50
CA PHE A 107 5.48 8.32 -8.15
C PHE A 107 6.40 9.50 -7.84
N CYS A 108 6.49 9.83 -6.54
CA CYS A 108 7.36 10.89 -6.05
C CYS A 108 8.84 10.46 -6.02
N GLU A 109 9.73 11.44 -5.92
CA GLU A 109 11.14 11.22 -5.65
C GLU A 109 11.41 10.78 -4.21
N LYS A 110 12.66 10.43 -3.93
CA LYS A 110 13.09 9.81 -2.66
C LYS A 110 12.77 10.67 -1.44
N ASP A 111 12.74 11.99 -1.60
CA ASP A 111 12.56 12.95 -0.51
C ASP A 111 11.20 12.83 0.19
N ASN A 112 10.21 12.27 -0.50
CA ASN A 112 8.88 12.02 0.06
C ASN A 112 8.67 10.54 0.46
N LEU A 113 9.75 9.77 0.62
CA LEU A 113 9.70 8.35 0.98
C LEU A 113 10.47 8.08 2.27
N GLN A 114 9.93 7.20 3.10
CA GLN A 114 10.56 6.77 4.35
C GLN A 114 10.40 5.26 4.58
N VAL A 115 11.38 4.64 5.24
CA VAL A 115 11.28 3.24 5.67
C VAL A 115 10.68 3.19 7.07
N LEU A 116 9.56 2.50 7.22
CA LEU A 116 8.90 2.27 8.51
C LEU A 116 8.82 0.78 8.80
N CYS A 117 8.89 0.39 10.07
CA CYS A 117 8.51 -0.96 10.46
C CYS A 117 6.99 -1.11 10.38
N SER A 118 6.50 -2.36 10.30
CA SER A 118 5.07 -2.64 10.20
C SER A 118 4.25 -1.99 11.33
N ASP A 119 4.77 -1.97 12.56
CA ASP A 119 4.08 -1.36 13.71
C ASP A 119 3.93 0.16 13.55
N CYS A 120 5.03 0.88 13.27
CA CYS A 120 4.99 2.33 13.07
C CYS A 120 4.18 2.72 11.82
N HIS A 121 4.23 1.90 10.76
CA HIS A 121 3.43 2.11 9.56
C HIS A 121 1.92 1.97 9.86
N ASP A 122 1.54 0.96 10.65
CA ASP A 122 0.15 0.73 11.02
C ASP A 122 -0.38 1.82 11.96
N GLU A 123 0.46 2.31 12.88
CA GLU A 123 0.18 3.48 13.72
C GLU A 123 -0.05 4.72 12.86
N LYS A 124 0.86 5.03 11.94
CA LYS A 124 0.70 6.16 11.01
C LYS A 124 -0.59 6.05 10.21
N THR A 125 -0.86 4.88 9.62
CA THR A 125 -2.09 4.64 8.84
C THR A 125 -3.35 4.86 9.66
N LYS A 126 -3.35 4.49 10.96
CA LYS A 126 -4.48 4.74 11.85
C LYS A 126 -4.65 6.23 12.15
N LEU A 127 -3.55 6.95 12.37
CA LEU A 127 -3.59 8.38 12.64
C LEU A 127 -4.08 9.17 11.43
N GLU A 128 -3.61 8.83 10.22
CA GLU A 128 -4.07 9.44 8.95
C GLU A 128 -5.58 9.22 8.73
N LYS A 129 -6.09 8.02 8.99
CA LYS A 129 -7.53 7.73 8.90
C LYS A 129 -8.37 8.55 9.88
N ASN A 130 -7.79 8.87 11.03
CA ASN A 130 -8.45 9.65 12.08
C ASN A 130 -8.25 11.16 11.91
N GLY A 131 -7.56 11.61 10.85
CA GLY A 131 -7.29 13.03 10.59
C GLY A 131 -6.36 13.68 11.62
N LYS A 132 -5.53 12.89 12.30
CA LYS A 132 -4.60 13.38 13.35
C LYS A 132 -3.18 13.63 12.84
N VAL A 133 -2.98 13.58 11.52
CA VAL A 133 -1.71 13.80 10.80
C VAL A 133 -2.02 14.53 9.51
#